data_AF-A0A392QN10-F1
#
_entry.id   AF-A0A392QN10-F1
#
_cell.length_a   1.000
_cell.length_b   1.000
_cell.length_c   1.000
_cell.angle_alpha   90.00
_cell.angle_beta   90.00
_cell.angle_gamma   90.00
#
_symmetry.space_group_name_H-M   'P 1'
#
loop_
_entity.id
_entity.type
_entity.pdbx_description
1 polymer ?
#
loop_
_entity_poly.entity_id
_entity_poly.type
_entity_poly.pdbx_seq_one_letter_code
_entity_poly.pdbx_strand_id
1 'polypeptide(L)'
;MKVNFTKTECLVINEKGEVVMKGTRSKDNCYLWVSEENNNSSTCLTSKENEVKLWHQKLRRLNLRGLKRAITEEAIRGLPKLQIEEGNICGECQVRKQTRMSHQKLQHLVTSKVMMESINVVIDDSSTDSITDVEPDVEAFD
;
A
#
# COMPACT_ATOMS: atom_id res chain seq x y z
N MET A 1 24.25 -8.24 -20.27
CA MET A 1 23.58 -9.44 -19.70
C MET A 1 22.62 -10.04 -20.74
N LYS A 2 22.49 -11.37 -20.85
CA LYS A 2 21.62 -12.07 -21.81
C LYS A 2 20.72 -13.09 -21.10
N VAL A 3 19.49 -13.29 -21.59
CA VAL A 3 18.55 -14.31 -21.08
C VAL A 3 18.27 -15.32 -22.19
N ASN A 4 18.29 -16.61 -21.86
CA ASN A 4 17.97 -17.71 -22.77
C ASN A 4 16.80 -18.54 -22.20
N PHE A 5 15.84 -18.89 -23.04
CA PHE A 5 14.65 -19.66 -22.67
C PHE A 5 14.60 -20.95 -23.48
N THR A 6 14.48 -22.08 -22.78
CA THR A 6 14.25 -23.40 -23.38
C THR A 6 12.85 -23.89 -23.04
N LYS A 7 12.48 -25.10 -23.51
CA LYS A 7 11.21 -25.73 -23.12
C LYS A 7 11.15 -26.14 -21.65
N THR A 8 12.28 -26.19 -20.94
CA THR A 8 12.40 -26.75 -19.59
C THR A 8 13.02 -25.80 -18.58
N GLU A 9 13.75 -24.77 -19.01
CA GLU A 9 14.47 -23.85 -18.12
C GLU A 9 14.67 -22.47 -18.73
N CYS A 10 15.02 -21.51 -17.88
CA CYS A 10 15.54 -20.21 -18.26
C CYS A 10 16.90 -19.98 -17.60
N LEU A 11 17.84 -19.43 -18.37
CA LEU A 11 19.21 -19.14 -17.95
C LEU A 11 19.50 -17.65 -18.14
N VAL A 12 19.99 -17.00 -17.10
CA VAL A 12 20.51 -15.63 -17.17
C VAL A 12 22.03 -15.70 -17.18
N ILE A 13 22.62 -15.12 -18.22
CA ILE A 13 24.04 -15.23 -18.55
C ILE A 13 24.66 -13.82 -18.49
N ASN A 14 25.77 -13.67 -17.78
CA ASN A 14 26.48 -12.40 -17.70
C ASN A 14 27.30 -12.13 -18.97
N GLU A 15 28.02 -11.00 -19.01
CA GLU A 15 28.82 -10.61 -20.18
C GLU A 15 30.11 -11.44 -20.37
N LYS A 16 30.52 -12.20 -19.35
CA LYS A 16 31.63 -13.16 -19.42
C LYS A 16 31.19 -14.54 -19.93
N GLY A 17 29.89 -14.76 -20.13
CA GLY A 17 29.33 -16.06 -20.54
C GLY A 17 28.96 -16.99 -19.38
N GLU A 18 29.09 -16.54 -18.12
CA GLU A 18 28.79 -17.33 -16.93
C GLU A 18 27.28 -17.28 -16.63
N VAL A 19 26.69 -18.40 -16.23
CA VAL A 19 25.28 -18.46 -15.78
C VAL A 19 25.21 -17.91 -14.36
N VAL A 20 24.46 -16.81 -14.17
CA VAL A 20 24.29 -16.14 -12.87
C VAL A 20 22.95 -16.44 -12.21
N MET A 21 21.94 -16.87 -12.98
CA MET A 21 20.68 -17.40 -12.44
C MET A 21 20.16 -18.50 -13.36
N LYS A 22 19.58 -19.53 -12.76
CA LYS A 22 18.88 -20.63 -13.44
C LYS A 22 17.51 -20.83 -12.82
N GLY A 23 16.54 -21.20 -13.65
CA GLY A 23 15.25 -21.65 -13.14
C GLY A 23 14.50 -22.58 -14.06
N THR A 24 13.68 -23.43 -13.43
CA THR A 24 13.01 -24.55 -14.06
C THR A 24 11.57 -24.18 -14.41
N ARG A 25 11.11 -24.60 -15.59
CA ARG A 25 9.72 -24.39 -16.04
C ARG A 25 8.78 -25.41 -15.40
N SER A 26 7.72 -24.93 -14.74
CA SER A 26 6.63 -25.76 -14.21
C SER A 26 5.70 -26.26 -15.33
N LYS A 27 4.82 -27.21 -15.00
CA LYS A 27 3.76 -27.68 -15.89
C LYS A 27 2.82 -26.55 -16.31
N ASP A 28 2.60 -25.59 -15.41
CA ASP A 28 1.77 -24.39 -15.61
C ASP A 28 2.53 -23.25 -16.31
N ASN A 29 3.66 -23.56 -16.96
CA ASN A 29 4.47 -22.65 -17.75
C ASN A 29 5.15 -21.48 -16.99
N CYS A 30 5.14 -21.50 -15.66
CA CYS A 30 5.89 -20.56 -14.81
C CYS A 30 7.36 -20.96 -14.69
N TYR A 31 8.28 -20.02 -14.53
CA TYR A 31 9.68 -20.32 -14.21
C TYR A 31 9.94 -20.13 -12.72
N LEU A 32 10.46 -21.15 -12.04
CA LEU A 32 10.86 -21.11 -10.64
C LEU A 32 12.38 -20.98 -10.55
N TRP A 33 12.86 -19.92 -9.89
CA TRP A 33 14.29 -19.72 -9.64
C TRP A 33 14.77 -20.70 -8.57
N VAL A 34 15.84 -21.43 -8.88
CA VAL A 34 16.48 -22.37 -7.95
C VAL A 34 17.83 -21.78 -7.58
N SER A 35 17.98 -21.39 -6.31
CA SER A 35 19.30 -21.06 -5.76
C SER A 35 20.13 -22.34 -5.68
N GLU A 36 21.33 -22.35 -6.25
CA GLU A 36 22.26 -23.49 -6.11
C GLU A 36 22.84 -23.59 -4.69
N GLU A 37 22.68 -22.55 -3.88
CA GLU A 37 23.07 -22.52 -2.47
C GLU A 37 22.11 -23.34 -1.60
N ASN A 38 22.31 -24.66 -1.60
CA ASN A 38 21.48 -25.71 -0.99
C ASN A 38 21.32 -25.67 0.55
N ASN A 39 21.57 -24.52 1.20
CA ASN A 39 21.39 -24.31 2.65
C ASN A 39 20.92 -22.89 3.02
N ASN A 40 21.00 -21.92 2.10
CA ASN A 40 20.53 -20.58 2.34
C ASN A 40 19.13 -20.47 1.73
N SER A 41 18.10 -20.32 2.56
CA SER A 41 16.79 -19.94 2.03
C SER A 41 16.99 -18.68 1.18
N SER A 42 16.50 -18.68 -0.06
CA SER A 42 16.63 -17.55 -0.98
C SER A 42 15.68 -16.43 -0.53
N THR A 43 16.00 -15.84 0.61
CA THR A 43 15.14 -14.93 1.38
C THR A 43 15.25 -13.53 0.78
N CYS A 44 14.81 -13.40 -0.46
CA CYS A 44 14.72 -12.10 -1.13
C CYS A 44 13.73 -11.22 -0.37
N LEU A 45 14.12 -9.96 -0.11
CA LEU A 45 13.27 -8.93 0.49
C LEU A 45 12.69 -9.31 1.86
N THR A 46 13.50 -9.90 2.75
CA THR A 46 13.13 -10.07 4.16
C THR A 46 13.06 -8.72 4.86
N SER A 47 11.91 -8.03 4.80
CA SER A 47 11.68 -6.89 5.69
C SER A 47 11.65 -7.40 7.14
N LYS A 48 12.38 -6.74 8.04
CA LYS A 48 12.24 -6.96 9.49
C LYS A 48 10.97 -6.28 10.02
N GLU A 49 9.85 -6.49 9.34
CA GLU A 49 8.56 -5.93 9.74
C GLU A 49 7.91 -6.85 10.78
N ASN A 50 7.27 -6.24 11.78
CA ASN A 50 6.59 -6.98 12.85
C ASN A 50 5.55 -7.95 12.26
N GLU A 51 5.65 -9.23 12.60
CA GLU A 51 4.74 -10.27 12.08
C GLU A 51 3.25 -9.94 12.32
N VAL A 52 2.91 -9.32 13.46
CA VAL A 52 1.54 -8.84 13.73
C VAL A 52 1.09 -7.84 12.67
N LYS A 53 1.97 -6.92 12.27
CA LYS A 53 1.68 -5.90 11.25
C LYS A 53 1.55 -6.55 9.87
N LEU A 54 2.44 -7.48 9.51
CA LEU A 54 2.38 -8.26 8.27
C LEU A 54 1.08 -9.07 8.16
N TRP A 55 0.69 -9.81 9.21
CA TRP A 55 -0.54 -10.59 9.21
C TRP A 55 -1.80 -9.72 9.27
N HIS A 56 -1.76 -8.58 9.96
CA HIS A 56 -2.84 -7.59 9.92
C HIS A 56 -3.01 -6.98 8.52
N GLN A 57 -1.92 -6.71 7.79
CA GLN A 57 -1.97 -6.25 6.39
C GLN A 57 -2.49 -7.35 5.45
N LYS A 58 -2.01 -8.60 5.58
CA LYS A 58 -2.53 -9.76 4.82
C LYS A 58 -4.03 -9.96 5.05
N LEU A 59 -4.50 -9.73 6.27
CA LEU A 59 -5.90 -9.84 6.68
C LEU A 59 -6.57 -8.46 6.84
N ARG A 60 -6.24 -7.47 6.00
CA ARG A 60 -6.61 -6.03 6.08
C ARG A 60 -8.02 -5.66 6.56
N ARG A 61 -9.04 -6.50 6.32
CA ARG A 61 -10.43 -6.25 6.76
C ARG A 61 -10.60 -6.45 8.27
N LEU A 62 -9.83 -7.37 8.84
CA LEU A 62 -9.89 -7.91 10.20
C LEU A 62 -9.05 -7.03 11.14
N ASN A 63 -9.63 -6.59 12.26
CA ASN A 63 -8.94 -5.73 13.24
C ASN A 63 -8.03 -6.56 14.18
N LEU A 64 -7.10 -5.91 14.88
CA LEU A 64 -6.14 -6.59 15.76
C LEU A 64 -6.82 -7.46 16.85
N ARG A 65 -7.95 -6.99 17.41
CA ARG A 65 -8.77 -7.78 18.35
C ARG A 65 -9.35 -9.05 17.70
N GLY A 66 -9.83 -8.94 16.45
CA GLY A 66 -10.29 -10.09 15.66
C GLY A 66 -9.13 -11.02 15.30
N LEU A 67 -7.92 -10.50 15.10
CA LEU A 67 -6.73 -11.29 14.79
C LEU A 67 -6.31 -12.12 16.01
N LYS A 68 -6.28 -11.49 17.19
CA LYS A 68 -6.08 -12.17 18.49
C LYS A 68 -7.09 -13.32 18.64
N ARG A 69 -8.38 -13.05 18.40
CA ARG A 69 -9.43 -14.08 18.47
C ARG A 69 -9.24 -15.20 17.44
N ALA A 70 -8.90 -14.89 16.19
CA ALA A 70 -8.66 -15.89 15.14
C ALA A 70 -7.45 -16.79 15.43
N ILE A 71 -6.44 -16.28 16.16
CA ILE A 71 -5.31 -17.08 16.68
C ILE A 71 -5.79 -17.98 17.82
N THR A 72 -6.54 -17.43 18.79
CA THR A 72 -7.05 -18.21 19.96
C THR A 72 -8.03 -19.31 19.56
N GLU A 73 -8.88 -19.08 18.56
CA GLU A 73 -9.88 -20.04 18.05
C GLU A 73 -9.29 -20.97 16.97
N GLU A 74 -8.00 -20.83 16.61
CA GLU A 74 -7.33 -21.50 15.48
C GLU A 74 -8.13 -21.42 14.15
N ALA A 75 -8.91 -20.35 13.98
CA ALA A 75 -9.93 -20.21 12.94
C ALA A 75 -9.37 -20.01 11.51
N ILE A 76 -8.06 -19.77 11.39
CA ILE A 76 -7.37 -19.56 10.11
C ILE A 76 -6.16 -20.52 10.04
N ARG A 77 -6.23 -21.50 9.14
CA ARG A 77 -5.13 -22.44 8.90
C ARG A 77 -3.87 -21.70 8.43
N GLY A 78 -2.73 -22.02 9.03
CA GLY A 78 -1.43 -21.42 8.68
C GLY A 78 -1.18 -20.03 9.28
N LEU A 79 -2.06 -19.52 10.14
CA LEU A 79 -1.82 -18.32 10.94
C LEU A 79 -0.89 -18.66 12.11
N PRO A 80 0.28 -18.01 12.28
CA PRO A 80 1.20 -18.28 13.38
C PRO A 80 0.67 -17.74 14.72
N LYS A 81 1.27 -18.20 15.82
CA LYS A 81 0.94 -17.80 17.20
C LYS A 81 1.58 -16.45 17.52
N LEU A 82 0.89 -15.38 17.14
CA LEU A 82 1.35 -14.00 17.33
C LEU A 82 0.90 -13.44 18.69
N GLN A 83 1.78 -12.72 19.38
CA GLN A 83 1.41 -11.95 20.57
C GLN A 83 0.85 -10.59 20.16
N ILE A 84 -0.39 -10.31 20.55
CA ILE A 84 -1.09 -9.06 20.21
C ILE A 84 -1.45 -8.35 21.51
N GLU A 85 -0.77 -7.23 21.75
CA GLU A 85 -1.06 -6.31 22.85
C GLU A 85 -2.51 -5.83 22.82
N GLU A 86 -3.15 -5.79 23.99
CA GLU A 86 -4.53 -5.38 24.16
C GLU A 86 -4.64 -3.84 24.06
N GLY A 87 -5.72 -3.34 23.46
CA GLY A 87 -5.96 -1.89 23.31
C GLY A 87 -5.28 -1.23 22.11
N ASN A 88 -4.26 -1.85 21.50
CA ASN A 88 -3.61 -1.30 20.31
C ASN A 88 -4.55 -1.25 19.09
N ILE A 89 -4.60 -0.10 18.43
CA ILE A 89 -5.36 0.16 17.20
C ILE A 89 -4.39 0.54 16.10
N CYS A 90 -4.52 -0.07 14.91
CA CYS A 90 -3.75 0.35 13.74
C CYS A 90 -4.26 1.71 13.23
N GLY A 91 -3.45 2.76 13.37
CA GLY A 91 -3.80 4.13 12.97
C GLY A 91 -4.22 4.26 11.49
N GLU A 92 -3.50 3.60 10.57
CA GLU A 92 -3.90 3.55 9.15
C GLU A 92 -5.30 2.98 8.96
N CYS A 93 -5.66 1.93 9.71
CA CYS A 93 -6.98 1.32 9.65
C CYS A 93 -8.05 2.18 10.32
N GLN A 94 -7.71 2.97 11.35
CA GLN A 94 -8.62 3.91 11.98
C GLN A 94 -9.00 5.04 11.02
N VAL A 95 -8.03 5.66 10.36
CA VAL A 95 -8.27 6.68 9.32
C VAL A 95 -9.12 6.10 8.18
N ARG A 96 -8.76 4.91 7.67
CA ARG A 96 -9.51 4.23 6.59
C ARG A 96 -10.93 3.78 6.99
N LYS A 97 -11.25 3.68 8.29
CA LYS A 97 -12.58 3.27 8.81
C LYS A 97 -13.35 4.43 9.45
N GLN A 98 -12.87 5.67 9.32
CA GLN A 98 -13.58 6.84 9.79
C GLN A 98 -14.91 6.98 9.05
N THR A 99 -16.02 6.99 9.80
CA THR A 99 -17.34 7.30 9.26
C THR A 99 -17.59 8.80 9.41
N ARG A 100 -18.23 9.42 8.41
CA ARG A 100 -18.62 10.83 8.50
C ARG A 100 -19.59 11.01 9.66
N MET A 101 -19.23 11.86 10.62
CA MET A 101 -20.14 12.27 11.69
C MET A 101 -21.33 13.02 11.08
N SER A 102 -22.54 12.75 11.55
CA SER A 102 -23.71 13.55 11.20
C SER A 102 -23.47 14.99 11.67
N HIS A 103 -23.58 15.96 10.76
CA HIS A 103 -23.63 17.37 11.16
C HIS A 103 -24.83 17.57 12.08
N GLN A 104 -24.64 18.30 13.18
CA GLN A 104 -25.75 18.70 14.03
C GLN A 104 -26.74 19.49 13.16
N LYS A 105 -28.02 19.10 13.16
CA LYS A 105 -29.06 19.89 12.51
C LYS A 105 -29.11 21.23 13.22
N LEU A 106 -28.63 22.27 12.55
CA LEU A 106 -28.94 23.64 12.93
C LEU A 106 -30.47 23.74 12.93
N GLN A 107 -31.05 24.12 14.07
CA GLN A 107 -32.44 24.55 14.06
C GLN A 107 -32.48 25.76 13.13
N HIS A 108 -33.25 25.67 12.05
CA HIS A 108 -33.36 26.77 11.11
C HIS A 108 -33.92 27.96 11.89
N LEU A 109 -33.08 28.95 12.17
CA LEU A 109 -33.50 30.24 12.70
C LEU A 109 -34.30 30.92 11.60
N VAL A 110 -35.56 30.54 11.48
CA VAL A 110 -36.55 31.26 10.70
C VAL A 110 -36.70 32.61 11.39
N THR A 111 -36.00 33.61 10.87
CA THR A 111 -36.14 35.00 11.30
C THR A 111 -37.58 35.40 11.07
N SER A 112 -38.43 35.35 12.10
CA SER A 112 -39.89 35.49 11.99
C SER A 112 -40.35 36.93 11.75
N LYS A 113 -39.52 37.75 11.09
CA LYS A 113 -39.80 39.15 10.82
C LYS A 113 -39.19 39.59 9.48
N VAL A 114 -40.07 39.61 8.47
CA VAL A 114 -39.89 40.13 7.11
C VAL A 114 -38.91 39.34 6.23
N MET A 115 -39.41 38.87 5.08
CA MET A 115 -38.60 38.23 4.05
C MET A 115 -37.76 39.29 3.34
N MET A 116 -36.44 39.18 3.45
CA MET A 116 -35.51 39.77 2.48
C MET A 116 -34.66 38.62 1.96
N GLU A 117 -34.65 38.43 0.64
CA GLU A 117 -34.02 37.28 -0.01
C GLU A 117 -32.51 37.25 0.31
N SER A 118 -32.14 36.32 1.19
CA SER A 118 -30.76 36.19 1.66
C SER A 118 -29.95 35.42 0.64
N ILE A 119 -29.46 36.12 -0.39
CA ILE A 119 -28.55 35.54 -1.39
C ILE A 119 -27.19 35.29 -0.72
N ASN A 120 -26.87 34.01 -0.51
CA ASN A 120 -25.52 33.59 -0.13
C ASN A 120 -24.63 33.62 -1.38
N VAL A 121 -23.87 34.70 -1.55
CA VAL A 121 -22.82 34.77 -2.58
C VAL A 121 -21.61 33.98 -2.11
N VAL A 122 -21.28 32.90 -2.81
CA VAL A 122 -19.97 32.23 -2.69
C VAL A 122 -19.05 32.89 -3.71
N ILE A 123 -18.05 33.62 -3.24
CA ILE A 123 -16.99 34.17 -4.09
C ILE A 123 -15.90 33.10 -4.18
N ASP A 124 -15.72 32.53 -5.37
CA ASP A 124 -14.66 31.57 -5.68
C ASP A 124 -13.58 32.33 -6.45
N ASP A 125 -12.47 32.67 -5.77
CA ASP A 125 -11.48 33.62 -6.27
C ASP A 125 -10.41 32.91 -7.14
N SER A 126 -10.87 32.27 -8.21
CA SER A 126 -10.02 31.61 -9.22
C SER A 126 -9.74 32.57 -10.38
N SER A 127 -8.82 33.52 -10.17
CA SER A 127 -8.31 34.37 -11.26
C SER A 127 -7.36 33.58 -12.17
N THR A 128 -7.72 33.50 -13.46
CA THR A 128 -6.96 32.77 -14.50
C THR A 128 -5.87 33.62 -15.14
N ASP A 129 -4.73 33.00 -15.37
CA ASP A 129 -3.62 33.30 -16.30
C ASP A 129 -3.60 34.63 -17.08
N SER A 130 -2.45 35.31 -16.98
CA SER A 130 -1.91 36.14 -18.07
C SER A 130 -0.48 35.69 -18.41
N ILE A 131 -0.31 35.04 -19.56
CA ILE A 131 0.99 34.62 -20.10
C ILE A 131 1.72 35.83 -20.67
N THR A 132 2.99 36.01 -20.31
CA THR A 132 4.00 36.66 -21.14
C THR A 132 5.33 35.92 -21.00
N ASP A 133 5.74 35.19 -22.04
CA ASP A 133 7.03 34.50 -22.12
C ASP A 133 8.19 35.50 -22.23
N VAL A 134 9.28 35.30 -21.45
CA VAL A 134 10.69 35.45 -21.85
C VAL A 134 11.58 34.65 -20.87
N GLU A 135 12.11 33.51 -21.30
CA GLU A 135 13.44 32.99 -20.87
C GLU A 135 14.55 33.72 -21.66
N PRO A 136 15.82 33.77 -21.24
CA PRO A 136 16.53 32.84 -20.33
C PRO A 136 17.11 33.60 -19.09
N ASP A 137 18.11 33.15 -18.31
CA ASP A 137 19.12 32.09 -18.50
C ASP A 137 19.67 31.47 -17.18
N VAL A 138 20.52 30.46 -17.38
CA VAL A 138 21.35 29.66 -16.46
C VAL A 138 22.32 30.49 -15.58
N GLU A 139 22.45 30.14 -14.29
CA GLU A 139 23.75 29.73 -13.72
C GLU A 139 23.64 29.03 -12.34
N ALA A 140 24.67 28.24 -12.02
CA ALA A 140 24.73 27.34 -10.85
C ALA A 140 25.53 27.95 -9.70
N PHE A 141 25.30 27.46 -8.46
CA PHE A 141 26.25 27.62 -7.36
C PHE A 141 26.31 26.38 -6.46
N ASP A 142 27.55 25.88 -6.31
CA ASP A 142 28.18 25.01 -5.29
C ASP A 142 27.45 23.75 -4.77
#